data_AF-A0A6B2LTY1-F1
#
_entry.id   AF-A0A6B2LTY1-F1
#
_cell.length_a   1.000
_cell.length_b   1.000
_cell.length_c   1.000
_cell.angle_alpha   90.00
_cell.angle_beta   90.00
_cell.angle_gamma   90.00
#
_symmetry.space_group_name_H-M   'P 1'
#
loop_
_entity.id
_entity.type
_entity.pdbx_description
1 polymer ?
#
loop_
_entity_poly.entity_id
_entity_poly.type
_entity_poly.pdbx_seq_one_letter_code
_entity_poly.pdbx_strand_id
1 'polypeptide(L)'
;MSVKYCRLSADQGYSPAQATLGLYYEMGKGVAEDFKEAVKYFQLAAVQGYARAQYLLGGCYEDGRGVERDLNEAVKYYKLAADQGDVS
;
A
#
# COMPACT_ATOMS: atom_id res chain seq x y z
N MET A 1 -12.87 -11.76 -1.31
CA MET A 1 -11.60 -12.52 -1.46
C MET A 1 -11.16 -12.98 -0.08
N SER A 2 -10.70 -14.24 0.09
CA SER A 2 -10.04 -14.65 1.33
C SER A 2 -8.58 -14.20 1.31
N VAL A 3 -8.00 -13.89 2.47
CA VAL A 3 -6.56 -13.53 2.66
C VAL A 3 -5.63 -14.47 1.91
N LYS A 4 -5.94 -15.78 1.91
CA LYS A 4 -5.13 -16.80 1.24
C LYS A 4 -5.02 -16.57 -0.27
N TYR A 5 -6.12 -16.19 -0.93
CA TYR A 5 -6.12 -15.89 -2.36
C TYR A 5 -5.42 -14.56 -2.65
N CYS A 6 -5.61 -13.54 -1.81
CA CYS A 6 -4.88 -12.27 -1.94
C CYS A 6 -3.36 -12.49 -1.83
N ARG A 7 -2.91 -13.34 -0.91
CA ARG A 7 -1.49 -13.70 -0.78
C ARG A 7 -0.94 -14.36 -2.03
N LEU A 8 -1.62 -15.39 -2.55
CA LEU A 8 -1.18 -16.07 -3.76
C LEU A 8 -1.07 -15.10 -4.95
N SER A 9 -2.03 -14.20 -5.12
CA SER A 9 -2.00 -13.19 -6.19
C SER A 9 -0.96 -12.09 -5.94
N ALA A 10 -0.74 -11.70 -4.69
CA ALA A 10 0.28 -10.72 -4.32
C ALA A 10 1.70 -11.26 -4.57
N ASP A 11 1.92 -12.54 -4.28
CA ASP A 11 3.18 -13.27 -4.52
C ASP A 11 3.47 -13.43 -6.02
N GLN A 12 2.42 -13.46 -6.85
CA GLN A 12 2.54 -13.42 -8.32
C GLN A 12 2.81 -12.00 -8.86
N GLY A 13 2.95 -11.00 -8.00
CA GLY A 13 3.26 -9.63 -8.39
C GLY A 13 2.05 -8.77 -8.74
N TYR A 14 0.81 -9.25 -8.57
CA TYR A 14 -0.36 -8.45 -8.96
C TYR A 14 -0.56 -7.25 -8.01
N SER A 15 -0.29 -6.04 -8.50
CA SER A 15 -0.25 -4.82 -7.67
C SER A 15 -1.57 -4.51 -6.92
N PRO A 16 -2.79 -4.74 -7.47
CA PRO A 16 -4.01 -4.58 -6.68
C PRO A 16 -4.15 -5.61 -5.55
N ALA A 17 -3.66 -6.84 -5.74
CA ALA A 17 -3.67 -7.85 -4.69
C ALA A 17 -2.64 -7.54 -3.60
N GLN A 18 -1.47 -7.03 -3.95
CA GLN A 18 -0.49 -6.54 -2.98
C GLN A 18 -1.08 -5.42 -2.13
N ALA A 19 -1.69 -4.40 -2.74
CA ALA A 19 -2.37 -3.34 -2.00
C ALA A 19 -3.51 -3.87 -1.11
N THR A 20 -4.30 -4.83 -1.61
CA THR A 20 -5.39 -5.44 -0.81
C THR A 20 -4.84 -6.23 0.38
N LEU A 21 -3.73 -6.94 0.21
CA LEU A 21 -3.09 -7.67 1.29
C LEU A 21 -2.49 -6.73 2.33
N GLY A 22 -1.90 -5.61 1.88
CA GLY A 22 -1.44 -4.55 2.77
C GLY A 22 -2.58 -4.00 3.64
N LEU A 23 -3.75 -3.75 3.06
CA LEU A 23 -4.96 -3.35 3.81
C LEU A 23 -5.42 -4.41 4.81
N TYR A 24 -5.27 -5.70 4.50
CA TYR A 24 -5.61 -6.76 5.45
C TYR A 24 -4.67 -6.77 6.65
N TYR A 25 -3.39 -6.50 6.43
CA TYR A 25 -2.42 -6.30 7.51
C TYR A 25 -2.67 -5.01 8.30
N GLU A 26 -3.07 -3.93 7.65
CA GLU A 26 -3.43 -2.68 8.34
C GLU A 26 -4.68 -2.84 9.24
N MET A 27 -5.66 -3.63 8.79
CA MET A 27 -6.95 -3.80 9.49
C MET A 27 -7.02 -5.06 10.37
N GLY A 28 -5.97 -5.88 10.42
CA GLY A 28 -6.01 -7.20 11.07
C GLY A 28 -7.08 -8.15 10.51
N LYS A 29 -7.43 -8.02 9.22
CA LYS A 29 -8.54 -8.77 8.61
C LYS A 29 -8.09 -10.14 8.12
N GLY A 30 -8.25 -11.16 8.97
CA GLY A 30 -7.87 -12.54 8.66
C GLY A 30 -6.34 -12.78 8.66
N VAL A 31 -5.58 -11.78 9.09
CA VAL A 31 -4.17 -11.82 9.49
C VAL A 31 -4.05 -11.01 10.79
N ALA A 32 -2.97 -11.17 11.54
CA ALA A 32 -2.68 -10.26 12.64
C ALA A 32 -2.42 -8.85 12.08
N GLU A 33 -2.85 -7.83 12.82
CA GLU A 33 -2.55 -6.44 12.47
C GLU A 33 -1.03 -6.22 12.50
N ASP A 34 -0.48 -5.71 11.41
CA ASP A 34 0.94 -5.40 11.27
C ASP A 34 1.15 -4.29 10.24
N PHE A 35 1.31 -3.06 10.73
CA PHE A 35 1.55 -1.90 9.88
C PHE A 35 2.87 -1.99 9.09
N LYS A 36 3.89 -2.71 9.60
CA LYS A 36 5.16 -2.86 8.88
C LYS A 36 4.98 -3.76 7.66
N GLU A 37 4.24 -4.86 7.80
CA GLU A 37 3.88 -5.70 6.66
C GLU A 37 2.95 -4.97 5.69
N ALA A 38 1.99 -4.19 6.19
CA ALA A 38 1.12 -3.37 5.36
C ALA A 38 1.92 -2.44 4.43
N VAL A 39 2.87 -1.70 5.01
CA VAL A 39 3.78 -0.80 4.28
C VAL A 39 4.58 -1.56 3.22
N LYS A 40 5.15 -2.72 3.54
CA LYS A 40 5.93 -3.50 2.56
C LYS A 40 5.10 -3.82 1.32
N TYR A 41 3.87 -4.27 1.51
CA TYR A 41 2.99 -4.58 0.38
C TYR A 41 2.52 -3.32 -0.37
N PHE A 42 2.30 -2.21 0.33
CA PHE A 42 2.03 -0.93 -0.33
C PHE A 42 3.22 -0.45 -1.16
N GLN A 43 4.45 -0.59 -0.67
CA GLN A 43 5.68 -0.27 -1.41
C GLN A 43 5.80 -1.14 -2.68
N LEU A 44 5.57 -2.45 -2.58
CA LEU A 44 5.61 -3.34 -3.75
C LEU A 44 4.61 -2.92 -4.83
N ALA A 45 3.38 -2.58 -4.44
CA ALA A 45 2.36 -2.14 -5.38
C ALA A 45 2.63 -0.71 -5.92
N ALA A 46 3.17 0.18 -5.08
CA ALA A 46 3.50 1.55 -5.45
C ALA A 46 4.66 1.63 -6.46
N VAL A 47 5.67 0.75 -6.34
CA VAL A 47 6.77 0.61 -7.31
C VAL A 47 6.26 0.17 -8.68
N GLN A 48 5.17 -0.59 -8.72
CA GLN A 48 4.49 -0.96 -9.97
C GLN A 48 3.58 0.14 -10.53
N GLY A 49 3.60 1.32 -9.93
CA GLY A 49 2.78 2.45 -10.35
C GLY A 49 1.34 2.38 -9.89
N TYR A 50 0.94 1.46 -9.00
CA TYR A 50 -0.47 1.40 -8.61
C TYR A 50 -0.87 2.61 -7.74
N ALA A 51 -1.62 3.55 -8.33
CA ALA A 51 -1.97 4.84 -7.71
C ALA A 51 -2.59 4.70 -6.31
N ARG A 52 -3.47 3.72 -6.11
CA ARG A 52 -4.08 3.48 -4.79
C ARG A 52 -3.05 3.07 -3.74
N ALA A 53 -2.05 2.27 -4.11
CA ALA A 53 -0.99 1.90 -3.17
C ALA A 53 -0.05 3.07 -2.87
N GLN A 54 0.23 3.92 -3.85
CA GLN A 54 0.98 5.16 -3.62
C GLN A 54 0.24 6.07 -2.63
N TYR A 55 -1.07 6.25 -2.80
CA TYR A 55 -1.88 7.00 -1.84
C TYR A 55 -1.83 6.40 -0.43
N LEU A 56 -2.01 5.08 -0.29
CA LEU A 56 -1.97 4.39 1.01
C LEU A 56 -0.59 4.53 1.67
N LEU A 57 0.49 4.39 0.89
CA LEU A 57 1.85 4.57 1.38
C LEU A 57 2.12 6.02 1.81
N GLY A 58 1.56 7.00 1.10
CA GLY A 58 1.58 8.41 1.50
C GLY A 58 0.98 8.61 2.89
N GLY A 59 -0.18 8.01 3.15
CA GLY A 59 -0.82 8.04 4.48
C GLY A 59 0.00 7.35 5.56
N CYS A 60 0.69 6.24 5.24
CA CYS A 60 1.59 5.59 6.19
C CYS A 60 2.75 6.50 6.62
N TYR A 61 3.36 7.23 5.67
CA TYR A 61 4.41 8.20 5.97
C TYR A 61 3.89 9.45 6.68
N GLU A 62 2.67 9.89 6.39
CA GLU A 62 2.03 11.03 7.07
C GLU A 62 1.78 10.74 8.55
N ASP A 63 1.23 9.56 8.84
CA ASP A 63 0.84 9.14 10.19
C ASP A 63 1.99 8.47 10.97
N GLY A 64 3.07 8.06 10.30
CA GLY A 64 4.13 7.22 10.89
C GLY A 64 3.67 5.80 11.21
N ARG A 65 2.75 5.25 10.41
CA ARG A 65 2.19 3.90 10.60
C ARG A 65 3.02 2.87 9.85
N GLY A 66 3.78 2.07 10.60
CA GLY A 66 4.63 1.02 10.03
C GLY A 66 5.94 1.53 9.39
N VAL A 67 6.11 2.85 9.30
CA VAL A 67 7.30 3.57 8.86
C VAL A 67 7.57 4.73 9.81
N GLU A 68 8.79 5.26 9.78
CA GLU A 68 9.05 6.56 10.38
C GLU A 68 8.23 7.64 9.67
N ARG A 69 7.64 8.54 10.45
CA ARG A 69 6.84 9.63 9.90
C ARG A 69 7.71 10.56 9.07
N ASP A 70 7.34 10.76 7.81
CA ASP A 70 8.03 11.65 6.88
C ASP A 70 7.01 12.33 5.93
N LEU A 71 6.75 13.61 6.19
CA LEU A 71 5.81 14.38 5.38
C LEU A 71 6.31 14.63 3.95
N ASN A 72 7.63 14.64 3.71
CA ASN A 72 8.18 14.84 2.37
C ASN A 72 7.93 13.60 1.51
N GLU A 73 8.17 12.40 2.05
CA GLU A 73 7.81 11.15 1.36
C GLU A 73 6.29 11.02 1.20
N ALA A 74 5.49 11.41 2.20
CA ALA A 74 4.04 11.42 2.08
C ALA A 74 3.56 12.26 0.88
N VAL A 75 4.00 13.52 0.78
CA VAL A 75 3.66 14.41 -0.33
C VAL A 75 4.12 13.86 -1.67
N LYS A 76 5.32 13.26 -1.73
CA LYS A 76 5.85 12.64 -2.95
C LYS A 76 4.96 11.50 -3.44
N TYR A 77 4.55 10.59 -2.56
CA TYR A 77 3.66 9.50 -2.94
C TYR A 77 2.24 9.97 -3.27
N TYR A 78 1.72 10.98 -2.59
CA TYR A 78 0.44 11.59 -2.95
C TYR A 78 0.46 12.24 -4.32
N LYS A 79 1.54 12.94 -4.69
CA LYS A 79 1.71 13.49 -6.03
C LYS A 79 1.75 12.41 -7.09
N LEU A 80 2.53 11.35 -6.87
CA LEU A 80 2.59 10.20 -7.79
C LEU A 80 1.21 9.56 -8.02
N ALA A 81 0.38 9.48 -6.97
CA ALA A 81 -0.98 8.98 -7.09
C ALA A 81 -1.91 9.95 -7.84
N ALA A 82 -1.80 11.24 -7.57
CA ALA A 82 -2.61 12.28 -8.20
C ALA A 82 -2.30 12.44 -9.70
N ASP A 83 -1.01 12.43 -10.06
CA ASP A 83 -0.54 12.57 -11.44
C ASP A 83 -1.09 11.48 -12.35
N GLN A 84 -1.45 10.31 -11.81
CA GLN A 84 -2.09 9.21 -12.56
C GLN A 84 -3.61 9.34 -12.65
N GLY A 85 -4.25 10.07 -11.72
CA GLY A 85 -5.67 10.40 -11.78
C GLY A 85 -5.99 11.51 -12.78
N ASP A 86 -5.04 12.42 -13.00
CA ASP A 86 -5.17 13.54 -13.94
C ASP A 86 -4.98 13.15 -15.42
N VAL A 87 -4.54 11.92 -15.73
CA VAL A 87 -4.37 11.44 -17.13
C VAL A 87 -5.69 10.94 -17.75
N SER A 88 -6.82 11.58 -17.45
CA SER A 88 -8.15 11.22 -17.96
C SER A 88 -8.45 11.83 -19.34
#